data_AF-A0A938C5X3-F1
#
_entry.id   AF-A0A938C5X3-F1
#
_cell.length_a   1.000
_cell.length_b   1.000
_cell.length_c   1.000
_cell.angle_alpha   90.00
_cell.angle_beta   90.00
_cell.angle_gamma   90.00
#
_symmetry.space_group_name_H-M   'P 1'
#
loop_
_entity.id
_entity.type
_entity.pdbx_description
1 polymer ?
#
loop_
_entity_poly.entity_id
_entity_poly.type
_entity_poly.pdbx_seq_one_letter_code
_entity_poly.pdbx_strand_id
1 'polypeptide(L)'
;MAKSCSAPRPGADRFSYPLVVRDLDAAFALVNRIAPEHLELSLENAETWLPRIRNAGVIFLGRLTSEALGDYCAGPNHVLPTSRTARFSSPLGVYDFQKRSSLIGVSAAGADRLGRIAAQLARGEGLPAHARSAELRLTR
;
A
#
# COMPACT_ATOMS: atom_id res chain seq x y z
N MET A 1 24.95 -0.56 -13.53
CA MET A 1 26.05 -1.24 -14.25
C MET A 1 25.49 -2.55 -14.77
N ALA A 2 25.39 -2.70 -16.09
CA ALA A 2 24.61 -3.72 -16.77
C ALA A 2 25.26 -5.12 -16.68
N LYS A 3 24.48 -6.13 -16.26
CA LYS A 3 24.81 -7.54 -16.54
C LYS A 3 24.43 -7.81 -18.00
N SER A 4 25.30 -8.50 -18.73
CA SER A 4 25.01 -8.89 -20.11
C SER A 4 23.87 -9.92 -20.11
N CYS A 5 22.67 -9.49 -20.45
CA CYS A 5 21.67 -10.39 -21.02
C CYS A 5 22.12 -10.72 -22.44
N SER A 6 21.99 -11.98 -22.85
CA SER A 6 22.04 -12.36 -24.26
C SER A 6 21.13 -11.45 -25.08
N ALA A 7 21.50 -11.22 -26.34
CA ALA A 7 20.84 -10.26 -27.24
C ALA A 7 19.32 -10.28 -27.07
N PRO A 8 18.67 -9.12 -26.87
CA PRO A 8 17.23 -9.07 -26.63
C PRO A 8 16.50 -9.78 -27.77
N ARG A 9 15.51 -10.62 -27.42
CA ARG A 9 14.62 -11.21 -28.42
C ARG A 9 13.97 -10.06 -29.20
N PRO A 10 13.81 -10.16 -30.53
CA PRO A 10 13.14 -9.12 -31.31
C PRO A 10 11.76 -8.82 -30.69
N GLY A 11 11.59 -7.61 -30.12
CA GLY A 11 10.37 -7.17 -29.45
C GLY A 11 10.47 -6.89 -27.95
N ALA A 12 11.49 -7.38 -27.24
CA ALA A 12 11.71 -7.10 -25.80
C ALA A 12 12.04 -5.61 -25.53
N ASP A 13 12.49 -4.89 -26.55
CA ASP A 13 12.96 -3.52 -26.44
C ASP A 13 11.84 -2.48 -26.42
N ARG A 14 10.58 -2.86 -26.71
CA ARG A 14 9.47 -1.91 -26.87
C ARG A 14 9.02 -1.24 -25.56
N PHE A 15 9.34 -1.82 -24.41
CA PHE A 15 8.92 -1.31 -23.09
C PHE A 15 10.07 -1.18 -22.09
N SER A 16 11.31 -1.30 -22.56
CA SER A 16 12.52 -1.18 -21.74
C SER A 16 13.14 0.21 -21.92
N TYR A 17 13.26 0.97 -20.83
CA TYR A 17 13.78 2.33 -20.86
C TYR A 17 14.96 2.47 -19.88
N PRO A 18 16.21 2.51 -20.37
CA PRO A 18 17.35 2.84 -19.51
C PRO A 18 17.26 4.33 -19.11
N LEU A 19 17.29 4.59 -17.81
CA LEU A 19 17.21 5.95 -17.27
C LEU A 19 18.50 6.26 -16.51
N VAL A 20 19.24 7.25 -17.00
CA VAL A 20 20.40 7.80 -16.30
C VAL A 20 19.95 9.01 -15.51
N VAL A 21 20.24 8.99 -14.21
CA VAL A 21 19.92 10.08 -13.27
C VAL A 21 21.20 10.64 -12.68
N ARG A 22 21.12 11.87 -12.16
CA ARG A 22 22.28 12.59 -11.64
C ARG A 22 22.84 11.98 -10.36
N ASP A 23 21.96 11.43 -9.52
CA ASP A 23 22.28 10.94 -8.19
C ASP A 23 21.20 9.93 -7.70
N LEU A 24 21.44 9.32 -6.53
CA LEU A 24 20.53 8.36 -5.92
C LEU A 24 19.22 9.01 -5.44
N ASP A 25 19.24 10.29 -5.05
CA ASP A 25 18.02 10.99 -4.62
C ASP A 25 17.03 11.11 -5.77
N ALA A 26 17.51 11.47 -6.96
CA ALA A 26 16.74 11.47 -8.19
C ALA A 26 16.27 10.05 -8.57
N ALA A 27 17.09 9.02 -8.34
CA ALA A 27 16.71 7.62 -8.56
C ALA A 27 15.52 7.21 -7.67
N PHE A 28 15.58 7.47 -6.36
CA PHE A 28 14.50 7.12 -5.43
C PHE A 28 13.23 7.95 -5.68
N ALA A 29 13.38 9.23 -6.03
CA ALA A 29 12.24 10.05 -6.46
C ALA A 29 11.54 9.45 -7.68
N LEU A 30 12.32 8.97 -8.66
CA LEU A 30 11.81 8.30 -9.84
C LEU A 30 11.18 6.95 -9.52
N VAL A 31 11.80 6.10 -8.68
CA VAL A 31 11.23 4.82 -8.23
C VAL A 31 9.87 5.04 -7.57
N ASN A 32 9.77 6.00 -6.64
CA ASN A 32 8.51 6.34 -5.99
C ASN A 32 7.48 6.92 -6.97
N ARG A 33 7.93 7.56 -8.06
CA ARG A 33 7.06 8.00 -9.15
C ARG A 33 6.57 6.82 -9.97
N ILE A 34 7.44 5.88 -10.33
CA ILE A 34 7.08 4.69 -11.11
C ILE A 34 6.14 3.80 -10.30
N ALA A 35 6.42 3.58 -9.01
CA ALA A 35 5.71 2.63 -8.15
C ALA A 35 5.71 1.22 -8.77
N PRO A 36 6.91 0.62 -8.94
CA PRO A 36 7.05 -0.63 -9.65
C PRO A 36 6.40 -1.80 -8.89
N GLU A 37 6.03 -2.83 -9.65
CA GLU A 37 5.65 -4.14 -9.11
C GLU A 37 6.86 -4.79 -8.42
N HIS A 38 7.96 -4.97 -9.17
CA HIS A 38 9.24 -5.50 -8.68
C HIS A 38 10.31 -4.40 -8.65
N LEU A 39 11.01 -4.22 -7.53
CA LEU A 39 12.15 -3.31 -7.40
C LEU A 39 13.40 -4.07 -6.96
N GLU A 40 14.41 -4.16 -7.82
CA GLU A 40 15.74 -4.67 -7.45
C GLU A 40 16.69 -3.52 -7.06
N LEU A 41 17.13 -3.50 -5.80
CA LEU A 41 18.15 -2.57 -5.30
C LEU A 41 19.53 -3.22 -5.33
N SER A 42 20.16 -3.16 -6.50
CA SER A 42 21.54 -3.59 -6.71
C SER A 42 22.58 -2.56 -6.23
N LEU A 43 22.44 -2.10 -4.97
CA LEU A 43 23.34 -1.14 -4.30
C LEU A 43 24.14 -1.83 -3.20
N GLU A 44 25.29 -1.24 -2.85
CA GLU A 44 26.01 -1.59 -1.63
C GLU A 44 25.25 -1.03 -0.40
N ASN A 45 25.24 -1.77 0.71
CA ASN A 45 24.47 -1.43 1.91
C ASN A 45 22.99 -1.10 1.60
N ALA A 46 22.35 -1.88 0.71
CA ALA A 46 21.02 -1.62 0.16
C ALA A 46 19.94 -1.34 1.23
N GLU A 47 20.02 -2.00 2.38
CA GLU A 47 19.11 -1.83 3.52
C GLU A 47 19.04 -0.39 4.02
N THR A 48 20.15 0.36 3.99
CA THR A 48 20.21 1.76 4.46
C THR A 48 19.32 2.70 3.65
N TRP A 49 18.93 2.29 2.44
CA TRP A 49 18.12 3.08 1.53
C TRP A 49 16.63 2.77 1.60
N LEU A 50 16.21 1.71 2.31
CA LEU A 50 14.80 1.34 2.46
C LEU A 50 13.88 2.49 2.89
N PRO A 51 14.26 3.39 3.83
CA PRO A 51 13.42 4.53 4.20
C PRO A 51 13.12 5.52 3.06
N ARG A 52 13.87 5.46 1.96
CA ARG A 52 13.66 6.31 0.78
C ARG A 52 12.61 5.75 -0.17
N ILE A 53 12.19 4.51 0.00
CA ILE A 53 11.21 3.83 -0.86
C ILE A 53 9.86 3.85 -0.18
N ARG A 54 8.88 4.42 -0.88
CA ARG A 54 7.49 4.58 -0.44
C ARG A 54 6.55 3.67 -1.23
N ASN A 55 6.83 3.45 -2.52
CA ASN A 55 5.97 2.66 -3.41
C ASN A 55 6.80 1.60 -4.15
N ALA A 56 6.56 0.33 -3.82
CA ALA A 56 7.00 -0.85 -4.56
C ALA A 56 6.12 -2.04 -4.14
N GLY A 57 5.81 -2.96 -5.05
CA GLY A 57 5.12 -4.21 -4.69
C GLY A 57 6.01 -5.09 -3.83
N VAL A 58 7.22 -5.37 -4.30
CA VAL A 58 8.27 -6.07 -3.54
C VAL A 58 9.63 -5.42 -3.80
N ILE A 59 10.52 -5.50 -2.80
CA ILE A 59 11.87 -4.94 -2.85
C ILE A 59 12.89 -6.06 -2.66
N PHE A 60 13.72 -6.29 -3.66
CA PHE A 60 14.82 -7.23 -3.63
C PHE A 60 16.13 -6.52 -3.28
N LEU A 61 16.82 -6.97 -2.24
CA LEU A 61 17.97 -6.27 -1.66
C LEU A 61 19.29 -6.95 -2.02
N GLY A 62 20.19 -6.18 -2.64
CA GLY A 62 21.54 -6.63 -2.94
C GLY A 62 21.65 -7.47 -4.22
N ARG A 63 22.89 -7.67 -4.67
CA ARG A 63 23.22 -8.19 -6.01
C ARG A 63 22.87 -9.66 -6.25
N LEU A 64 22.57 -10.41 -5.19
CA LEU A 64 22.30 -11.85 -5.22
C LEU A 64 20.81 -12.17 -5.08
N THR A 65 19.98 -11.16 -4.81
CA THR A 65 18.56 -11.33 -4.55
C THR A 65 17.80 -10.98 -5.84
N SER A 66 17.70 -11.94 -6.75
CA SER A 66 16.95 -11.75 -8.00
C SER A 66 15.45 -11.92 -7.79
N GLU A 67 14.64 -11.28 -8.64
CA GLU A 67 13.18 -11.45 -8.74
C GLU A 67 12.74 -12.92 -8.64
N ALA A 68 13.38 -13.81 -9.40
CA ALA A 68 13.03 -15.24 -9.43
C ALA A 68 13.07 -15.92 -8.06
N LEU A 69 13.91 -15.46 -7.12
CA LEU A 69 13.90 -16.03 -5.76
C LEU A 69 12.60 -15.67 -5.03
N GLY A 70 12.09 -14.45 -5.20
CA GLY A 70 10.80 -14.01 -4.69
C GLY A 70 9.64 -14.79 -5.28
N ASP A 71 9.70 -15.04 -6.58
CA ASP A 71 8.61 -15.69 -7.31
C ASP A 71 8.39 -17.15 -6.91
N TYR A 72 9.44 -17.83 -6.43
CA TYR A 72 9.41 -19.28 -6.27
C TYR A 72 9.68 -19.79 -4.87
N CYS A 73 10.61 -19.21 -4.11
CA CYS A 73 11.11 -19.88 -2.90
C CYS A 73 11.45 -19.00 -1.70
N ALA A 74 11.51 -17.68 -1.84
CA ALA A 74 11.87 -16.81 -0.72
C ALA A 74 10.75 -16.67 0.32
N GLY A 75 9.49 -16.93 -0.05
CA GLY A 75 8.34 -16.92 0.86
C GLY A 75 7.29 -15.81 0.64
N PRO A 76 7.65 -14.57 0.25
CA PRO A 76 6.66 -13.55 -0.12
C PRO A 76 5.74 -13.99 -1.27
N ASN A 77 4.55 -13.40 -1.35
CA ASN A 77 3.61 -13.70 -2.44
C ASN A 77 3.98 -12.90 -3.70
N HIS A 78 4.03 -13.57 -4.85
CA HIS A 78 4.34 -12.94 -6.14
C HIS A 78 3.11 -12.36 -6.88
N VAL A 79 1.92 -12.46 -6.30
CA VAL A 79 0.74 -11.75 -6.80
C VAL A 79 0.81 -10.32 -6.27
N LEU A 80 1.35 -9.43 -7.12
CA LEU A 80 1.74 -8.08 -6.74
C LEU A 80 0.91 -7.00 -7.46
N PRO A 81 0.88 -5.77 -6.89
CA PRO A 81 0.23 -4.64 -7.53
C PRO A 81 1.02 -4.13 -8.75
N THR A 82 0.44 -4.27 -9.94
CA THR A 82 1.05 -3.87 -11.22
C THR A 82 0.58 -2.47 -11.66
N SER A 83 1.06 -1.95 -12.79
CA SER A 83 0.54 -0.70 -13.40
C SER A 83 0.49 0.50 -12.45
N ARG A 84 1.53 0.65 -11.61
CA ARG A 84 1.68 1.73 -10.61
C ARG A 84 0.73 1.65 -9.42
N THR A 85 -0.03 0.56 -9.26
CA THR A 85 -0.99 0.39 -8.16
C THR A 85 -0.33 0.13 -6.81
N ALA A 86 0.98 -0.13 -6.76
CA ALA A 86 1.79 -0.19 -5.52
C ALA A 86 1.75 1.12 -4.69
N ARG A 87 1.12 2.18 -5.20
CA ARG A 87 0.82 3.43 -4.49
C ARG A 87 -0.29 3.30 -3.45
N PHE A 88 -1.18 2.34 -3.62
CA PHE A 88 -2.39 2.20 -2.79
C PHE A 88 -2.82 0.74 -2.58
N SER A 89 -2.14 -0.21 -3.20
CA SER A 89 -2.37 -1.65 -3.09
C SER A 89 -1.12 -2.34 -2.53
N SER A 90 -1.34 -3.47 -1.87
CA SER A 90 -0.30 -4.31 -1.27
C SER A 90 -0.16 -5.63 -2.04
N PRO A 91 0.95 -6.37 -1.85
CA PRO A 91 1.04 -7.78 -2.23
C PRO A 91 -0.12 -8.59 -1.66
N LEU A 92 -0.57 -9.60 -2.40
CA LEU A 92 -1.56 -10.54 -1.90
C LEU A 92 -1.06 -11.21 -0.62
N GLY A 93 -1.88 -11.18 0.43
CA GLY A 93 -1.57 -11.78 1.72
C GLY A 93 -2.79 -12.40 2.37
N VAL A 94 -2.60 -12.93 3.57
CA VAL A 94 -3.69 -13.54 4.34
C VAL A 94 -4.82 -12.54 4.64
N TYR A 95 -4.54 -11.24 4.64
CA TYR A 95 -5.55 -10.21 4.91
C TYR A 95 -6.59 -10.07 3.79
N ASP A 96 -6.24 -10.43 2.56
CA ASP A 96 -7.17 -10.37 1.41
C ASP A 96 -8.23 -11.47 1.47
N PHE A 97 -7.99 -12.52 2.25
CA PHE A 97 -8.92 -13.64 2.48
C PHE A 97 -9.66 -13.51 3.83
N GLN A 98 -9.48 -12.39 4.53
CA GLN A 98 -10.13 -12.11 5.81
C GLN A 98 -11.25 -11.08 5.64
N LYS A 99 -12.24 -11.15 6.54
CA LYS A 99 -13.27 -10.13 6.70
C LYS A 99 -13.13 -9.55 8.10
N ARG A 100 -13.17 -8.22 8.24
CA ARG A 100 -13.09 -7.54 9.53
C ARG A 100 -14.42 -6.87 9.86
N SER A 101 -14.98 -7.19 11.03
CA SER A 101 -16.21 -6.58 11.55
C SER A 101 -15.91 -5.75 12.79
N SER A 102 -16.42 -4.53 12.83
CA SER A 102 -16.38 -3.68 14.04
C SER A 102 -17.53 -4.04 14.98
N LEU A 103 -17.22 -4.22 16.26
CA LEU A 103 -18.22 -4.40 17.32
C LEU A 103 -18.28 -3.12 18.15
N ILE A 104 -19.49 -2.59 18.32
CA ILE A 104 -19.74 -1.39 19.13
C ILE A 104 -20.80 -1.74 20.17
N GLY A 105 -20.40 -1.68 21.43
CA GLY A 105 -21.30 -1.80 22.59
C GLY A 105 -21.11 -0.57 23.46
N VAL A 106 -22.21 0.06 23.88
CA VAL A 106 -22.20 1.25 24.73
C VAL A 106 -23.02 1.01 25.98
N SER A 107 -22.55 1.53 27.12
CA SER A 107 -23.35 1.58 28.34
C SER A 107 -24.49 2.60 28.21
N ALA A 108 -25.47 2.58 29.11
CA ALA A 108 -26.53 3.58 29.14
C ALA A 108 -25.97 5.02 29.25
N ALA A 109 -24.99 5.24 30.14
CA ALA A 109 -24.32 6.54 30.28
C ALA A 109 -23.55 6.94 29.00
N GLY A 110 -22.93 5.97 28.32
CA GLY A 110 -22.27 6.20 27.03
C GLY A 110 -23.28 6.58 25.93
N ALA A 111 -24.40 5.88 25.85
CA ALA A 111 -25.48 6.17 24.92
C ALA A 111 -26.09 7.56 25.16
N ASP A 112 -26.26 7.97 26.41
CA ASP A 112 -26.72 9.31 26.78
C ASP A 112 -25.72 10.40 26.35
N ARG A 113 -24.42 10.21 26.64
CA ARG A 113 -23.39 11.17 26.27
C ARG A 113 -23.23 11.30 24.74
N LEU A 114 -23.09 10.17 24.05
CA LEU A 114 -22.88 10.13 22.60
C LEU A 114 -24.14 10.47 21.83
N GLY A 115 -25.32 10.15 22.37
CA GLY A 115 -26.61 10.43 21.76
C GLY A 115 -26.83 11.91 21.53
N ARG A 116 -26.40 12.78 22.46
CA ARG A 116 -26.50 14.24 22.30
C ARG A 116 -25.68 14.74 21.12
N ILE A 117 -24.44 14.24 20.99
CA ILE A 117 -23.53 14.59 19.89
C ILE A 117 -24.10 14.09 18.56
N ALA A 118 -24.51 12.82 18.50
CA ALA A 118 -25.07 12.20 17.31
C ALA A 118 -26.35 12.91 16.85
N ALA A 119 -27.23 13.32 17.78
CA ALA A 119 -28.44 14.04 17.46
C ALA A 119 -28.17 15.42 16.84
N GLN A 120 -27.21 16.17 17.39
CA GLN A 120 -26.85 17.49 16.86
C GLN A 120 -26.27 17.39 15.45
N LEU A 121 -25.34 16.45 15.22
CA LEU A 121 -24.76 16.22 13.89
C LEU A 121 -25.82 15.79 12.88
N ALA A 122 -26.66 14.81 13.24
CA ALA A 122 -27.70 14.31 12.36
C ALA A 122 -28.77 15.37 12.02
N ARG A 123 -29.06 16.31 12.93
CA ARG A 123 -29.93 17.47 12.61
C ARG A 123 -29.25 18.43 11.64
N GLY A 124 -27.96 18.72 11.82
CA GLY A 124 -27.17 19.54 10.91
C GLY A 124 -27.06 18.97 9.49
N GLU A 125 -27.09 17.64 9.37
CA GLU A 125 -27.05 16.90 8.10
C GLU A 125 -28.43 16.71 7.46
N GLY A 126 -29.52 17.15 8.10
CA GLY A 126 -30.88 16.95 7.58
C GLY A 126 -31.40 15.51 7.70
N LEU A 127 -30.90 14.74 8.67
CA LEU A 127 -31.25 13.34 8.93
C LEU A 127 -32.08 13.18 10.23
N PRO A 128 -33.37 13.60 10.25
CA PRO A 128 -34.17 13.65 11.48
C PRO A 128 -34.42 12.29 12.11
N ALA A 129 -34.51 11.21 11.32
CA ALA A 129 -34.69 9.85 11.84
C ALA A 129 -33.45 9.36 12.61
N HIS A 130 -32.24 9.66 12.11
CA HIS A 130 -30.99 9.35 12.80
C HIS A 130 -30.90 10.12 14.12
N ALA A 131 -31.18 11.43 14.09
CA ALA A 131 -31.20 12.26 15.29
C ALA A 131 -32.18 11.73 16.33
N ARG A 132 -33.41 11.41 15.90
CA ARG A 132 -34.43 10.88 16.79
C ARG A 132 -34.02 9.55 17.42
N SER A 133 -33.38 8.66 16.66
CA SER A 133 -32.90 7.38 17.19
C SER A 133 -31.88 7.55 18.33
N ALA A 134 -31.03 8.58 18.25
CA ALA A 134 -30.06 8.92 19.28
C ALA A 134 -30.73 9.57 20.50
N GLU A 135 -31.64 10.51 20.27
CA GLU A 135 -32.41 11.21 21.33
C GLU A 135 -33.24 10.25 22.20
N LEU A 136 -33.77 9.17 21.62
CA LEU A 136 -34.54 8.16 22.34
C LEU A 136 -33.72 7.39 23.40
N ARG A 137 -32.39 7.50 23.38
CA ARG A 137 -31.48 6.86 24.33
C ARG A 137 -30.97 7.82 25.41
N LEU A 138 -31.38 9.09 25.37
CA LEU A 138 -31.00 10.08 26.38
C LEU A 138 -31.77 9.80 27.67
N THR A 139 -31.07 9.89 28.80
CA THR A 139 -31.70 9.99 30.11
C THR A 139 -32.39 11.35 30.22
N ARG A 140 -33.66 11.31 30.63
CA ARG A 140 -34.45 12.51 30.94
C ARG A 140 -33.93 13.22 32.17
#